data_AF-A0A8J8WG28-F1
#
_entry.id   AF-A0A8J8WG28-F1
#
_cell.length_a   1.000
_cell.length_b   1.000
_cell.length_c   1.000
_cell.angle_alpha   90.00
_cell.angle_beta   90.00
_cell.angle_gamma   90.00
#
_symmetry.space_group_name_H-M   'P 1'
#
loop_
_entity.id
_entity.type
_entity.pdbx_description
1 polymer ?
#
loop_
_entity_poly.entity_id
_entity_poly.type
_entity_poly.pdbx_seq_one_letter_code
_entity_poly.pdbx_strand_id
1 'polypeptide(L)'
;MAFGFARLNPVAHSPRLSLKMYASSVVRARMANVVARRGFSTTRAQLGSPYHYAEGPRTNIPFNPLTKHFFWRYWAFMVTGFGAPFAIAVWQTYKTK
;
A
#
# COMPACT_ATOMS: atom_id res chain seq x y z
N MET A 1 6.33 33.01 -58.27
CA MET A 1 5.82 31.81 -57.56
C MET A 1 7.03 30.96 -57.19
N ALA A 2 7.44 30.94 -55.92
CA ALA A 2 8.35 29.92 -55.37
C ALA A 2 8.35 30.05 -53.84
N PHE A 3 7.42 29.35 -53.18
CA PHE A 3 7.41 29.19 -51.73
C PHE A 3 8.47 28.15 -51.36
N GLY A 4 9.52 28.57 -50.64
CA GLY A 4 10.56 27.69 -50.10
C GLY A 4 10.06 26.93 -48.87
N PHE A 5 9.81 25.63 -49.03
CA PHE A 5 9.42 24.73 -47.94
C PHE A 5 10.68 24.15 -47.28
N ALA A 6 11.06 24.67 -46.11
CA ALA A 6 12.14 24.10 -45.30
C ALA A 6 11.73 22.71 -44.79
N ARG A 7 12.34 21.64 -45.34
CA ARG A 7 12.20 20.28 -44.82
C ARG A 7 12.80 20.21 -43.42
N LEU A 8 11.96 19.98 -42.41
CA LEU A 8 12.41 19.51 -41.10
C LEU A 8 13.04 18.12 -41.29
N ASN A 9 14.34 17.98 -41.00
CA ASN A 9 15.01 16.68 -40.97
C ASN A 9 14.52 15.90 -39.73
N PRO A 10 13.91 14.72 -39.87
CA PRO A 10 13.59 13.88 -38.72
C PRO A 10 14.89 13.32 -38.13
N VAL A 11 15.17 13.62 -36.86
CA VAL A 11 16.31 13.06 -36.13
C VAL A 11 16.06 11.56 -35.95
N ALA A 12 16.73 10.73 -36.77
CA ALA A 12 16.66 9.29 -36.68
C ALA A 12 17.10 8.83 -35.28
N HIS A 13 16.14 8.40 -34.46
CA HIS A 13 16.44 7.81 -33.16
C HIS A 13 17.05 6.43 -33.39
N SER A 14 18.31 6.27 -33.00
CA SER A 14 19.05 5.03 -33.17
C SER A 14 18.38 3.90 -32.38
N PRO A 15 17.87 2.82 -33.02
CA PRO A 15 17.06 1.80 -32.36
C PRO A 15 17.82 1.02 -31.28
N ARG A 16 19.16 1.02 -31.35
CA ARG A 16 20.03 0.40 -30.34
C ARG A 16 20.03 1.13 -29.01
N LEU A 17 19.90 2.46 -29.00
CA LEU A 17 19.84 3.25 -27.75
C LEU A 17 18.51 3.04 -27.04
N SER A 18 17.44 2.99 -27.83
CA SER A 18 16.07 2.70 -27.38
C SER A 18 15.98 1.28 -26.76
N LEU A 19 16.54 0.26 -27.42
CA LEU A 19 16.57 -1.11 -26.92
C LEU A 19 17.33 -1.25 -25.58
N LYS A 20 18.48 -0.57 -25.43
CA LYS A 20 19.25 -0.54 -24.17
C LYS A 20 18.49 0.14 -23.04
N MET A 21 17.75 1.20 -23.36
CA MET A 21 16.93 1.94 -22.40
C MET A 21 15.72 1.11 -21.94
N TYR A 22 15.04 0.43 -22.85
CA TYR A 22 13.93 -0.48 -22.52
C TYR A 22 14.40 -1.72 -21.73
N ALA A 23 15.56 -2.28 -22.07
CA ALA A 23 16.12 -3.39 -21.30
C ALA A 23 16.44 -2.96 -19.85
N SER A 24 17.03 -1.77 -19.69
CA SER A 24 17.39 -1.22 -18.38
C SER A 24 16.16 -0.87 -17.53
N SER A 25 15.09 -0.33 -18.15
CA SER A 25 13.84 -0.01 -17.45
C SER A 25 13.08 -1.27 -17.01
N VAL A 26 13.04 -2.30 -17.86
CA VAL A 26 12.41 -3.60 -17.52
C VAL A 26 13.16 -4.29 -16.38
N VAL A 27 14.49 -4.29 -16.39
CA VAL A 27 15.29 -4.85 -15.29
C VAL A 27 15.02 -4.10 -13.99
N ARG A 28 15.01 -2.76 -14.00
CA ARG A 28 14.69 -1.95 -12.82
C ARG A 28 13.27 -2.19 -12.30
N ALA A 29 12.28 -2.28 -13.18
CA ALA A 29 10.88 -2.59 -12.80
C ALA A 29 10.74 -3.99 -12.17
N ARG A 30 11.49 -4.97 -12.67
CA ARG A 30 11.55 -6.32 -12.06
C ARG A 30 12.25 -6.31 -10.71
N MET A 31 13.35 -5.56 -10.55
CA MET A 31 14.04 -5.43 -9.27
C MET A 31 13.19 -4.72 -8.21
N ALA A 32 12.43 -3.68 -8.59
CA ALA A 32 11.50 -2.99 -7.68
C ALA A 32 10.45 -3.94 -7.08
N ASN A 33 9.95 -4.89 -7.87
CA ASN A 33 9.02 -5.93 -7.40
C ASN A 33 9.69 -6.94 -6.44
N VAL A 34 10.97 -7.24 -6.62
CA VAL A 34 11.73 -8.12 -5.70
C VAL A 34 12.02 -7.43 -4.38
N VAL A 35 12.31 -6.12 -4.41
CA VAL A 35 12.55 -5.29 -3.21
C VAL A 35 11.26 -5.09 -2.41
N ALA A 36 10.12 -4.84 -3.06
CA ALA A 36 8.83 -4.68 -2.39
C ALA A 36 8.34 -5.96 -1.66
N ARG A 37 8.84 -7.14 -2.05
CA ARG A 37 8.54 -8.43 -1.39
C ARG A 37 9.50 -8.76 -0.26
N ARG A 38 10.60 -8.03 -0.11
CA ARG A 38 11.44 -8.10 1.08
C ARG A 38 10.77 -7.22 2.12
N GLY A 39 10.00 -7.84 3.02
CA GLY A 39 9.42 -7.16 4.18
C GLY A 39 10.53 -6.64 5.09
N PHE A 40 11.14 -5.52 4.72
CA PHE A 40 12.18 -4.84 5.48
C PHE A 40 11.55 -4.29 6.75
N SER A 41 11.52 -5.13 7.78
CA SER A 41 11.23 -4.72 9.15
C SER A 41 12.53 -4.24 9.78
N THR A 42 12.52 -3.04 10.35
CA THR A 42 13.65 -2.50 11.15
C THR A 42 13.67 -3.07 12.56
N THR A 43 12.64 -3.82 12.96
CA THR A 43 12.54 -4.42 14.28
C THR A 43 13.35 -5.72 14.32
N ARG A 44 14.38 -5.75 15.16
CA ARG A 44 15.14 -6.97 15.51
C ARG A 44 14.16 -8.04 15.98
N ALA A 45 14.23 -9.24 15.41
CA ALA A 45 13.42 -10.37 15.87
C ALA A 45 13.74 -10.66 17.34
N GLN A 46 12.76 -10.46 18.23
CA GLN A 46 12.90 -10.71 19.67
C GLN A 46 12.51 -12.17 19.96
N LEU A 47 13.35 -13.10 19.51
CA LEU A 47 13.12 -14.56 19.59
C LEU A 47 13.43 -15.16 20.98
N GLY A 48 13.76 -14.33 21.97
CA GLY A 48 14.25 -14.77 23.28
C GLY A 48 13.18 -14.98 24.35
N SER A 49 11.89 -14.95 24.01
CA SER A 49 10.81 -15.19 24.97
C SER A 49 10.71 -16.69 25.28
N PRO A 50 10.63 -17.11 26.56
CA PRO A 50 10.37 -18.51 26.93
C PRO A 50 9.08 -19.08 26.33
N TYR A 51 8.16 -18.21 25.91
CA TYR A 51 6.92 -18.54 25.23
C TYR A 51 7.09 -18.42 23.71
N HIS A 52 6.87 -19.54 23.00
CA HIS A 52 6.80 -19.57 21.54
C HIS A 52 5.46 -19.01 21.08
N TYR A 53 5.47 -17.77 20.63
CA TYR A 53 4.32 -17.19 19.93
C TYR A 53 4.37 -17.61 18.47
N ALA A 54 3.20 -17.73 17.86
CA ALA A 54 3.16 -17.96 16.42
C ALA A 54 3.93 -16.84 15.73
N GLU A 55 4.95 -17.20 14.96
CA GLU A 55 5.67 -16.29 14.08
C GLU A 55 5.09 -16.38 12.66
N GLY A 56 4.82 -15.23 12.06
CA GLY A 56 4.32 -15.16 10.69
C GLY A 56 3.54 -13.88 10.41
N PRO A 57 3.24 -13.57 9.14
CA PRO A 57 2.38 -12.46 8.80
C PRO A 57 1.04 -12.59 9.53
N ARG A 58 0.64 -11.53 10.24
CA ARG A 58 -0.62 -11.42 10.99
C ARG A 58 -0.66 -12.11 12.35
N THR A 59 0.42 -12.72 12.82
CA THR A 59 0.47 -13.24 14.20
C THR A 59 0.68 -12.14 15.25
N ASN A 60 1.03 -10.92 14.80
CA ASN A 60 1.20 -9.74 15.65
C ASN A 60 -0.12 -8.97 15.92
N ILE A 61 -1.21 -9.29 15.22
CA ILE A 61 -2.47 -8.56 15.37
C ILE A 61 -3.47 -9.34 16.24
N PRO A 62 -4.15 -8.67 17.19
CA PRO A 62 -5.05 -9.32 18.15
C PRO A 62 -6.41 -9.74 17.55
N PHE A 63 -6.58 -9.66 16.23
CA PHE A 63 -7.81 -10.02 15.53
C PHE A 63 -7.49 -10.80 14.26
N ASN A 64 -8.46 -11.59 13.77
CA ASN A 64 -8.30 -12.42 12.56
C ASN A 64 -8.98 -11.78 11.33
N PRO A 65 -8.21 -11.19 10.39
CA PRO A 65 -8.75 -10.61 9.16
C PRO A 65 -9.30 -11.60 8.12
N LEU A 66 -9.07 -12.91 8.24
CA LEU A 66 -9.45 -13.89 7.21
C LEU A 66 -10.85 -14.48 7.42
N THR A 67 -11.56 -14.04 8.46
CA THR A 67 -12.94 -14.50 8.69
C THR A 67 -13.87 -13.93 7.62
N LYS A 68 -14.84 -14.73 7.12
CA LYS A 68 -15.86 -14.28 6.14
C LYS A 68 -16.57 -12.99 6.59
N HIS A 69 -16.76 -12.85 7.89
CA HIS A 69 -17.46 -11.73 8.51
C HIS A 69 -16.52 -10.58 8.94
N PHE A 70 -15.24 -10.60 8.56
CA PHE A 70 -14.28 -9.57 8.98
C PHE A 70 -14.71 -8.17 8.54
N PHE A 71 -15.23 -8.04 7.32
CA PHE A 71 -15.73 -6.76 6.80
C PHE A 71 -16.76 -6.12 7.74
N TRP A 72 -17.79 -6.89 8.13
CA TRP A 72 -18.83 -6.43 9.04
C TRP A 72 -18.29 -6.12 10.43
N ARG A 73 -17.43 -6.99 10.98
CA ARG A 73 -16.82 -6.80 12.31
C ARG A 73 -15.94 -5.55 12.36
N TYR A 74 -15.14 -5.32 11.32
CA TYR A 74 -14.26 -4.17 11.22
C TYR A 74 -15.06 -2.87 11.15
N TRP A 75 -16.06 -2.79 10.28
CA TRP A 75 -16.91 -1.61 10.17
C TRP A 75 -17.75 -1.36 11.43
N ALA A 76 -18.28 -2.42 12.05
CA ALA A 76 -19.01 -2.29 13.32
C ALA A 76 -18.11 -1.70 14.42
N PHE A 77 -16.85 -2.13 14.52
CA PHE A 77 -15.89 -1.56 15.47
C PHE A 77 -15.64 -0.07 15.18
N MET A 78 -15.41 0.29 13.92
CA MET A 78 -15.16 1.69 13.53
C MET A 78 -16.36 2.59 13.81
N VAL A 79 -17.56 2.16 13.40
CA VAL A 79 -18.81 2.91 13.62
C VAL A 79 -19.12 3.05 15.11
N THR A 80 -18.88 2.00 15.91
CA THR A 80 -19.13 2.06 17.35
C THR A 80 -18.15 3.02 18.04
N GLY A 81 -16.85 2.90 17.75
CA GLY A 81 -15.84 3.77 18.36
C GLY A 81 -16.02 5.24 17.97
N PHE A 82 -16.33 5.51 16.69
CA PHE A 82 -16.60 6.86 16.20
C PHE A 82 -17.95 7.40 16.68
N GLY A 83 -18.99 6.57 16.69
CA GLY A 83 -20.36 6.95 17.04
C GLY A 83 -20.61 7.10 18.55
N ALA A 84 -19.83 6.41 19.40
CA ALA A 84 -19.96 6.45 20.85
C ALA A 84 -20.04 7.87 21.45
N PRO A 85 -19.11 8.81 21.17
CA PRO A 85 -19.21 10.16 21.72
C PRO A 85 -20.49 10.91 21.31
N PHE A 86 -20.99 10.70 20.09
CA PHE A 86 -22.21 11.35 19.60
C PHE A 86 -23.47 10.75 20.23
N ALA A 87 -23.52 9.42 20.35
CA ALA A 87 -24.61 8.74 21.06
C ALA A 87 -24.68 9.20 22.52
N ILE A 88 -23.53 9.36 23.18
CA ILE A 88 -23.46 9.91 24.54
C ILE A 88 -23.93 11.37 24.55
N ALA A 89 -23.47 12.20 23.62
CA ALA A 89 -23.90 13.60 23.57
C ALA A 89 -25.42 13.73 23.44
N VAL A 90 -26.03 12.97 22.52
CA VAL A 90 -27.49 12.88 22.38
C VAL A 90 -28.14 12.39 23.66
N TRP A 91 -27.61 11.34 24.29
CA TRP A 91 -28.12 10.84 25.57
C TRP A 91 -28.08 11.91 26.69
N GLN A 92 -27.03 12.73 26.75
CA GLN A 92 -26.93 13.82 27.71
C GLN A 92 -28.02 14.89 27.47
N THR A 93 -28.47 15.11 26.23
CA THR A 93 -29.57 16.05 25.96
C THR A 93 -30.91 15.62 26.55
N TYR A 94 -31.10 14.31 26.76
CA TYR A 94 -32.33 13.76 27.36
C TYR A 94 -32.28 13.72 28.89
N LYS A 95 -31.15 14.04 29.52
CA LYS A 95 -31.09 14.19 30.96
C LYS A 95 -31.62 15.57 31.35
N THR A 96 -32.53 15.61 32.32
CA THR A 96 -33.02 16.86 32.91
C THR A 96 -31.84 17.68 33.42
N LYS A 97 -31.89 19.00 33.18
CA LYS A 97 -30.91 19.95 33.71
C LYS A 97 -30.90 19.96 35.24
#